data_AF-A0A8X6I153-F1
#
_entry.id   AF-A0A8X6I153-F1
#
_cell.length_a   1.000
_cell.length_b   1.000
_cell.length_c   1.000
_cell.angle_alpha   90.00
_cell.angle_beta   90.00
_cell.angle_gamma   90.00
#
_symmetry.space_group_name_H-M   'P 1'
#
loop_
_entity.id
_entity.type
_entity.pdbx_description
1 polymer ?
#
loop_
_entity_poly.entity_id
_entity_poly.type
_entity_poly.pdbx_seq_one_letter_code
_entity_poly.pdbx_strand_id
1 'polypeptide(L)'
;MNKTKSFDIPKQLIWRAYKQVSKNKGAAGVDEVTVTKFEENLKDNLYKLWNRMSSGSYFPEPVKAVAIPKGTGGGQRTLCVPSVSDRIAQTAATMLS
;
A
#
# COMPACT_ATOMS: atom_id res chain seq x y z
N MET A 1 -18.50 6.65 -23.83
CA MET A 1 -17.42 6.96 -22.86
C MET A 1 -17.99 6.80 -21.47
N ASN A 2 -17.55 5.80 -20.70
CA ASN A 2 -17.98 5.67 -19.29
C ASN A 2 -17.49 6.88 -18.51
N LYS A 3 -18.41 7.60 -17.86
CA LYS A 3 -18.06 8.70 -16.94
C LYS A 3 -17.16 8.11 -15.84
N THR A 4 -15.92 8.57 -15.75
CA THR A 4 -15.07 8.30 -14.58
C THR A 4 -15.85 8.77 -13.36
N LYS A 5 -16.27 7.85 -12.48
CA LYS A 5 -16.90 8.24 -11.21
C LYS A 5 -15.82 8.96 -10.40
N SER A 6 -16.04 10.26 -10.15
CA SER A 6 -15.22 10.99 -9.19
C SER A 6 -15.50 10.40 -7.81
N PHE A 7 -14.50 9.75 -7.22
CA PHE A 7 -14.58 9.25 -5.85
C PHE A 7 -14.00 10.29 -4.90
N ASP A 8 -14.76 10.64 -3.87
CA ASP A 8 -14.19 11.37 -2.75
C ASP A 8 -13.34 10.42 -1.91
N ILE A 9 -12.11 10.83 -1.62
CA ILE A 9 -11.16 10.04 -0.82
C ILE A 9 -11.00 10.81 0.50
N PRO A 10 -11.81 10.52 1.54
CA PRO A 10 -11.67 11.20 2.81
C PRO A 10 -10.39 10.74 3.52
N LYS A 11 -9.75 11.62 4.28
CA LYS A 11 -8.56 11.27 5.11
C LYS A 11 -8.82 10.06 6.02
N GLN A 12 -10.06 9.92 6.49
CA GLN A 12 -10.47 8.81 7.35
C GLN A 12 -10.41 7.45 6.63
N LEU A 13 -10.61 7.41 5.31
CA LEU A 13 -10.46 6.18 4.52
C LEU A 13 -9.00 5.71 4.54
N ILE A 14 -8.06 6.62 4.26
CA ILE A 14 -6.62 6.34 4.28
C ILE A 14 -6.17 5.88 5.67
N TRP A 15 -6.70 6.51 6.73
CA TRP A 15 -6.46 6.09 8.11
C TRP A 15 -6.97 4.67 8.40
N ARG A 16 -8.19 4.34 7.96
CA ARG A 16 -8.77 2.99 8.15
C ARG A 16 -7.97 1.93 7.38
N ALA A 17 -7.57 2.23 6.15
CA ALA A 17 -6.72 1.35 5.34
C ALA A 17 -5.36 1.10 6.02
N TYR A 18 -4.72 2.17 6.52
CA TYR A 18 -3.50 2.05 7.32
C TYR A 18 -3.65 1.09 8.50
N LYS A 19 -4.73 1.19 9.29
CA LYS A 19 -4.95 0.28 10.42
C LYS A 19 -5.07 -1.19 10.02
N GLN A 20 -5.53 -1.50 8.82
CA GLN A 20 -5.57 -2.88 8.33
C GLN A 20 -4.18 -3.34 7.91
N VAL A 21 -3.44 -2.49 7.20
CA VAL A 21 -2.07 -2.80 6.76
C VAL A 21 -1.12 -2.98 7.96
N SER A 22 -1.22 -2.14 8.98
CA SER A 22 -0.35 -2.22 10.15
C SER A 22 -0.55 -3.51 10.96
N LYS A 23 -1.77 -4.05 11.01
CA LYS A 23 -2.07 -5.34 11.64
C LYS A 23 -1.39 -6.53 10.95
N ASN A 24 -1.20 -6.46 9.63
CA ASN A 24 -0.65 -7.57 8.85
C ASN A 24 0.88 -7.73 9.00
N LYS A 25 1.58 -6.75 9.58
CA LYS A 25 3.03 -6.78 9.84
C LYS A 25 3.87 -7.23 8.63
N GLY A 26 3.46 -6.82 7.43
CA GLY A 26 4.10 -7.23 6.17
C GLY A 26 5.52 -6.67 6.02
N ALA A 27 6.34 -7.37 5.22
CA ALA A 27 7.71 -6.99 4.90
C ALA A 27 7.80 -5.61 4.19
N ALA A 28 8.97 -5.00 4.21
CA ALA A 28 9.23 -3.75 3.49
C ALA A 28 9.22 -3.95 1.97
N GLY A 29 8.86 -2.90 1.24
CA GLY A 29 8.88 -2.85 -0.22
C GLY A 29 10.28 -2.59 -0.77
N VAL A 30 10.35 -2.06 -1.99
CA VAL A 30 11.62 -1.72 -2.65
C VAL A 30 12.32 -0.53 -1.98
N ASP A 31 11.55 0.35 -1.35
CA ASP A 31 11.99 1.50 -0.56
C ASP A 31 12.61 1.13 0.79
N GLU A 32 12.55 -0.17 1.16
CA GLU A 32 13.03 -0.71 2.44
C GLU A 32 12.37 -0.09 3.68
N VAL A 33 11.27 0.65 3.50
CA VAL A 33 10.51 1.23 4.60
C VAL A 33 9.63 0.16 5.24
N THR A 34 9.90 -0.15 6.50
CA THR A 34 9.06 -1.02 7.33
C THR A 34 7.83 -0.27 7.83
N VAL A 35 6.82 -1.01 8.31
CA VAL A 35 5.65 -0.38 8.96
C VAL A 35 6.08 0.46 10.16
N THR A 36 7.01 -0.03 10.99
CA THR A 36 7.54 0.71 12.13
C THR A 36 8.24 2.00 11.71
N LYS A 37 9.05 1.96 10.65
CA LYS A 37 9.71 3.16 10.11
C LYS A 37 8.71 4.17 9.55
N PHE A 38 7.67 3.68 8.86
CA PHE A 38 6.58 4.51 8.37
C PHE A 38 5.82 5.20 9.51
N GLU A 39 5.65 4.51 10.64
CA GLU A 39 4.95 5.02 11.83
C GLU A 39 5.71 6.14 12.56
N GLU A 40 7.04 6.21 12.44
CA GLU A 40 7.85 7.31 13.03
C GLU A 40 7.39 8.69 12.57
N ASN A 41 6.90 8.81 11.32
CA ASN A 41 6.28 10.04 10.82
C ASN A 41 4.88 9.78 10.25
N LEU A 42 4.07 9.05 11.01
CA LEU A 42 2.77 8.55 10.57
C LEU A 42 1.85 9.65 9.99
N LYS A 43 1.73 10.77 10.68
CA LYS A 43 0.81 11.85 10.29
C LYS A 43 1.18 12.43 8.92
N ASP A 44 2.45 12.75 8.71
CA ASP A 44 2.90 13.35 7.45
C ASP A 44 2.86 12.33 6.32
N ASN A 45 3.22 11.07 6.60
CA ASN A 45 3.18 10.01 5.60
C ASN A 45 1.76 9.75 5.11
N LEU A 46 0.78 9.67 6.03
CA LEU A 46 -0.63 9.52 5.66
C LEU A 46 -1.19 10.75 4.95
N TYR A 47 -0.79 11.96 5.36
CA TYR A 47 -1.20 13.18 4.69
C TYR A 47 -0.66 13.25 3.25
N LYS A 48 0.64 12.96 3.06
CA LYS A 48 1.26 12.91 1.72
C LYS A 48 0.55 11.88 0.83
N LEU A 49 0.28 10.69 1.35
CA LEU A 49 -0.44 9.66 0.61
C LEU A 49 -1.86 10.11 0.24
N TRP A 50 -2.63 10.59 1.22
CA TRP A 50 -3.97 11.11 0.99
C TRP A 50 -4.00 12.21 -0.07
N ASN A 51 -3.11 13.20 0.04
CA ASN A 51 -3.05 14.32 -0.89
C ASN A 51 -2.76 13.86 -2.33
N ARG A 52 -1.87 12.87 -2.49
CA ARG A 52 -1.55 12.32 -3.81
C ARG A 52 -2.72 11.54 -4.39
N MET A 53 -3.39 10.72 -3.57
CA MET A 53 -4.54 9.93 -4.02
C MET A 53 -5.73 10.81 -4.38
N SER A 54 -6.07 11.79 -3.53
CA SER A 54 -7.23 12.67 -3.75
C SER A 54 -7.03 13.64 -4.92
N SER A 55 -5.79 14.05 -5.20
CA SER A 55 -5.47 14.91 -6.36
C SER A 55 -5.28 14.14 -7.67
N GLY A 56 -5.25 12.81 -7.64
CA GLY A 56 -4.93 11.98 -8.81
C GLY A 56 -3.44 11.99 -9.20
N SER A 57 -2.55 12.53 -8.37
CA SER A 57 -1.10 12.56 -8.59
C SER A 57 -0.33 11.38 -7.94
N TYR A 58 -1.06 10.41 -7.40
CA TYR A 58 -0.48 9.21 -6.83
C TYR A 58 0.03 8.27 -7.93
N PHE A 59 1.28 7.87 -7.79
CA PHE A 59 1.92 6.89 -8.67
C PHE A 59 2.56 5.83 -7.79
N PRO A 60 2.20 4.54 -7.95
CA PRO A 60 2.72 3.47 -7.12
C PRO A 60 4.20 3.20 -7.43
N GLU A 61 4.94 2.75 -6.43
CA GLU A 61 6.33 2.35 -6.61
C GLU A 61 6.44 0.95 -7.24
N PRO A 62 7.60 0.60 -7.81
CA PRO A 62 7.89 -0.77 -8.20
C PRO A 62 7.78 -1.73 -7.01
N VAL A 63 7.26 -2.92 -7.25
CA VAL A 63 7.17 -3.98 -6.22
C VAL A 63 8.51 -4.69 -6.03
N LYS A 64 8.84 -5.06 -4.79
CA LYS A 64 10.03 -5.86 -4.49
C LYS A 64 9.78 -7.33 -4.80
N ALA A 65 10.59 -7.91 -5.68
CA ALA A 65 10.55 -9.33 -5.99
C ALA A 65 11.34 -10.13 -4.93
N VAL A 66 10.68 -11.09 -4.29
CA VAL A 66 11.28 -11.98 -3.28
C VAL A 66 11.06 -13.43 -3.70
N ALA A 67 12.13 -14.13 -4.03
CA ALA A 67 12.07 -15.56 -4.32
C ALA A 67 11.97 -16.34 -3.00
N ILE A 68 10.89 -17.11 -2.83
CA ILE A 68 10.72 -18.02 -1.68
C ILE A 68 10.53 -19.45 -2.17
N PRO A 69 11.04 -20.45 -1.44
CA PRO A 69 10.83 -21.86 -1.79
C PRO A 69 9.34 -22.23 -1.76
N LYS A 70 8.91 -23.09 -2.69
CA LYS A 70 7.62 -23.77 -2.58
C LYS A 70 7.73 -24.89 -1.53
N GLY A 71 6.69 -25.07 -0.73
CA GLY A 71 6.75 -25.92 0.47
C GLY A 71 7.10 -27.40 0.22
N THR A 72 6.48 -28.04 -0.77
CA THR A 72 6.57 -29.51 -0.96
C THR A 72 6.93 -29.97 -2.38
N GLY A 73 7.08 -29.05 -3.34
CA GLY A 73 7.48 -29.37 -4.70
C GLY A 73 8.63 -28.46 -5.08
N GLY A 74 9.80 -29.04 -5.39
CA GLY A 74 11.01 -28.30 -5.71
C GLY A 74 10.75 -27.10 -6.65
N GLY A 75 11.36 -25.97 -6.36
CA GLY A 75 11.21 -24.72 -7.10
C GLY A 75 10.95 -23.51 -6.21
N GLN A 76 11.02 -22.33 -6.82
CA GLN A 76 10.77 -21.05 -6.15
C GLN A 76 9.46 -20.43 -6.65
N ARG A 77 8.76 -19.69 -5.78
CA ARG A 77 7.74 -18.72 -6.17
C ARG A 77 8.26 -17.33 -5.88
N THR A 78 8.08 -16.41 -6.83
CA THR A 78 8.40 -15.00 -6.62
C THR A 78 7.18 -14.32 -5.99
N LEU A 79 7.36 -13.75 -4.79
CA LEU A 79 6.41 -12.83 -4.19
C LEU A 79 6.74 -11.40 -4.64
N CYS A 80 5.69 -10.63 -4.92
CA CYS A 80 5.81 -9.19 -5.18
C CYS A 80 5.34 -8.45 -3.92
N VAL A 81 6.25 -7.73 -3.26
CA VAL A 81 5.96 -6.99 -2.02
C VAL A 81 5.90 -5.48 -2.35
N PRO A 82 4.72 -4.84 -2.30
CA PRO A 82 4.60 -3.40 -2.49
C PRO A 82 5.14 -2.60 -1.29
N SER A 83 5.38 -1.30 -1.46
CA SER A 83 5.70 -0.40 -0.35
C SER A 83 4.57 -0.33 0.68
N VAL A 84 4.85 0.20 1.88
CA VAL A 84 3.79 0.42 2.89
C VAL A 84 2.72 1.37 2.34
N SER A 85 3.13 2.44 1.66
CA SER A 85 2.24 3.42 1.02
C SER A 85 1.32 2.74 0.00
N ASP A 86 1.88 1.88 -0.85
CA ASP A 86 1.10 1.19 -1.90
C ASP A 86 0.10 0.21 -1.32
N ARG A 87 0.47 -0.51 -0.26
CA ARG A 87 -0.48 -1.39 0.44
C ARG A 87 -1.64 -0.59 1.00
N ILE A 88 -1.38 0.57 1.61
CA ILE A 88 -2.44 1.44 2.14
C ILE A 88 -3.33 1.94 1.01
N ALA A 89 -2.75 2.38 -0.13
CA ALA A 89 -3.50 2.84 -1.28
C ALA A 89 -4.39 1.73 -1.88
N GLN A 90 -3.84 0.53 -2.06
CA GLN A 90 -4.56 -0.64 -2.55
C GLN A 90 -5.71 -1.03 -1.60
N THR A 91 -5.45 -1.08 -0.29
CA THR A 91 -6.49 -1.36 0.71
C THR A 91 -7.57 -0.27 0.72
N ALA A 92 -7.21 1.01 0.58
CA ALA A 92 -8.19 2.09 0.48
C ALA A 92 -9.06 1.94 -0.77
N ALA A 93 -8.48 1.56 -1.91
CA ALA A 93 -9.24 1.30 -3.14
C ALA A 93 -10.23 0.13 -2.98
N THR A 94 -9.85 -0.95 -2.27
CA THR A 94 -10.76 -2.06 -1.97
C THR A 94 -11.90 -1.70 -1.01
N MET A 95 -11.83 -0.56 -0.34
CA MET A 95 -12.88 -0.08 0.57
C MET A 95 -13.89 0.86 -0.13
N LEU A 96 -13.62 1.26 -1.38
CA LEU A 96 -14.49 2.13 -2.19
C LEU A 96 -15.49 1.36 -3.07
N SER A 97 -15.42 0.03 -3.05
CA SER A 97 -16.25 -0.89 -3.84
C SER A 97 -17.66 -1.04 -3.31
#